data_AF-A0A8T8SA16-F1
#
_entry.id   AF-A0A8T8SA16-F1
#
_cell.length_a   1.000
_cell.length_b   1.000
_cell.length_c   1.000
_cell.angle_alpha   90.00
_cell.angle_beta   90.00
_cell.angle_gamma   90.00
#
_symmetry.space_group_name_H-M   'P 1'
#
loop_
_entity.id
_entity.type
_entity.pdbx_description
1 polymer ?
#
loop_
_entity_poly.entity_id
_entity_poly.type
_entity_poly.pdbx_seq_one_letter_code
_entity_poly.pdbx_strand_id
1 'polypeptide(L)'
;HTRNWVPVRMAGYTKTLGFSILPAHPSRVVVTGFQLRTDTTLRSGPQLMPSTLSTPGRTEGSFASRITKLQPVNFEGINGDGTFNLQGLAVLEVPSKPRPSEGDDLVVDASYQPPTLYLYLNNHRPPLDPLSGKPLDPHKVGANSTIEIFKTTLGEKTMEHVRTYADDLIISPNRVAPISPDSFLWTNDHVRKVGFSRALSYIINNGNIGYCDSLGCKIVADQIGFPNGIVASAKPDQFWVPAMREGKLKLFEWKSDNKSLVLLEDIYLDGPPGYPADNLSLNKRTGAILATSVPNAIQSMTRHFPNFDHLAASTIHRITRNVGGEISGKKYDMEKVLEFDGVDFGAYSSAVEDSDRKKMWLFGVGCPLITVCDMP
;
A
#
# COMPACT_ATOMS: atom_id res chain seq x y z
N HIS A 1 -22.26 19.25 -13.98
CA HIS A 1 -20.91 19.77 -14.31
C HIS A 1 -20.03 18.63 -14.78
N THR A 2 -19.87 18.49 -16.09
CA THR A 2 -19.02 17.48 -16.73
C THR A 2 -17.55 17.85 -16.51
N ARG A 3 -16.86 17.12 -15.62
CA ARG A 3 -15.40 17.22 -15.47
C ARG A 3 -14.74 16.49 -16.63
N ASN A 4 -13.74 17.11 -17.26
CA ASN A 4 -12.98 16.50 -18.34
C ASN A 4 -12.10 15.37 -17.79
N TRP A 5 -12.33 14.15 -18.26
CA TRP A 5 -11.53 12.97 -17.93
C TRP A 5 -10.52 12.75 -19.05
N VAL A 6 -9.24 12.60 -18.71
CA VAL A 6 -8.22 12.16 -19.67
C VAL A 6 -7.79 10.75 -19.29
N PRO A 7 -8.36 9.70 -19.91
CA PRO A 7 -7.83 8.35 -19.76
C PRO A 7 -6.48 8.29 -20.47
N VAL A 8 -5.39 8.07 -19.72
CA VAL A 8 -4.10 7.73 -20.32
C VAL A 8 -4.12 6.25 -20.69
N ARG A 9 -4.59 5.94 -21.90
CA ARG A 9 -4.47 4.61 -22.50
C ARG A 9 -3.04 4.45 -23.00
N MET A 10 -2.24 3.61 -22.35
CA MET A 10 -0.89 3.29 -22.84
C MET A 10 -1.01 2.35 -24.05
N ALA A 11 -1.04 2.90 -25.26
CA ALA A 11 -1.03 2.13 -26.50
C ALA A 11 0.40 1.72 -26.88
N GLY A 12 0.63 0.40 -26.95
CA GLY A 12 1.70 -0.20 -27.74
C GLY A 12 3.11 -0.25 -27.14
N TYR A 13 3.33 -0.89 -25.99
CA TYR A 13 4.66 -1.39 -25.59
C TYR A 13 4.54 -2.61 -24.66
N THR A 14 5.54 -3.50 -24.72
CA THR A 14 5.75 -4.63 -23.81
C THR A 14 5.74 -4.17 -22.34
N LYS A 15 4.60 -4.38 -21.69
CA LYS A 15 4.38 -4.85 -20.31
C LYS A 15 5.49 -4.47 -19.32
N THR A 16 5.35 -3.29 -18.70
CA THR A 16 6.19 -2.82 -17.59
C THR A 16 5.26 -2.40 -16.43
N LEU A 17 5.58 -2.78 -15.20
CA LEU A 17 4.98 -2.17 -14.00
C LEU A 17 5.37 -0.68 -13.92
N GLY A 18 4.81 0.08 -12.99
CA GLY A 18 5.40 1.32 -12.47
C GLY A 18 5.16 1.38 -10.96
N PHE A 19 5.71 2.37 -10.28
CA PHE A 19 5.36 2.84 -8.94
C PHE A 19 5.46 4.36 -8.99
N SER A 20 5.14 5.14 -7.96
CA SER A 20 5.44 6.58 -7.95
C SER A 20 5.89 7.12 -6.61
N ILE A 21 7.14 7.58 -6.54
CA ILE A 21 7.75 8.52 -5.61
C ILE A 21 7.54 9.93 -6.17
N LEU A 22 6.42 10.56 -5.87
CA LEU A 22 6.19 11.96 -6.24
C LEU A 22 7.12 12.85 -5.40
N PRO A 23 8.04 13.64 -6.01
CA PRO A 23 8.72 14.70 -5.27
C PRO A 23 7.69 15.79 -5.00
N ALA A 24 7.38 16.02 -3.72
CA ALA A 24 6.54 17.09 -3.21
C ALA A 24 7.48 18.07 -2.49
N HIS A 25 7.87 19.16 -3.14
CA HIS A 25 9.09 19.89 -2.77
C HIS A 25 10.34 18.95 -2.77
N PRO A 26 11.55 19.49 -2.65
CA PRO A 26 12.77 18.71 -2.52
C PRO A 26 12.90 18.00 -1.16
N SER A 27 11.93 18.20 -0.26
CA SER A 27 11.91 17.77 1.13
C SER A 27 10.81 16.76 1.46
N ARG A 28 9.94 16.37 0.51
CA ARG A 28 8.89 15.38 0.77
C ARG A 28 8.79 14.37 -0.37
N VAL A 29 8.84 13.10 0.00
CA VAL A 29 8.61 11.97 -0.89
C VAL A 29 7.24 11.34 -0.57
N VAL A 30 6.36 11.28 -1.57
CA VAL A 30 5.11 10.51 -1.51
C VAL A 30 5.29 9.26 -2.35
N VAL A 31 5.33 8.07 -1.74
CA VAL A 31 5.51 6.81 -2.48
C VAL A 31 4.24 5.97 -2.51
N THR A 32 3.90 5.48 -3.70
CA THR A 32 2.76 4.61 -3.96
C THR A 32 3.19 3.40 -4.78
N GLY A 33 2.76 2.20 -4.36
CA GLY A 33 3.07 0.94 -5.05
C GLY A 33 1.84 0.34 -5.71
N PHE A 34 1.97 -0.27 -6.90
CA PHE A 34 0.87 -0.93 -7.60
C PHE A 34 1.35 -2.16 -8.40
N GLN A 35 0.40 -3.02 -8.79
CA GLN A 35 0.62 -4.22 -9.60
C GLN A 35 -0.15 -4.08 -10.92
N LEU A 36 0.52 -4.07 -12.08
CA LEU A 36 -0.12 -4.13 -13.39
C LEU A 36 -0.12 -5.56 -13.93
N ARG A 37 -1.31 -6.06 -14.31
CA ARG A 37 -1.45 -7.36 -15.00
C ARG A 37 -0.84 -7.26 -16.39
N THR A 38 -0.17 -8.32 -16.79
CA THR A 38 0.31 -8.44 -18.16
C THR A 38 -0.26 -9.74 -18.75
N ASP A 39 -1.07 -9.59 -19.80
CA ASP A 39 -1.75 -10.56 -20.69
C ASP A 39 -1.42 -12.07 -20.59
N THR A 40 -2.50 -12.86 -20.65
CA THR A 40 -2.62 -14.32 -20.52
C THR A 40 -2.18 -15.07 -21.77
N THR A 41 -1.13 -15.89 -21.68
CA THR A 41 -1.03 -17.17 -22.39
C THR A 41 0.04 -18.03 -21.71
N LEU A 42 -0.28 -19.31 -21.53
CA LEU A 42 0.48 -20.42 -20.91
C LEU A 42 0.26 -20.68 -19.42
N ARG A 43 0.10 -21.98 -19.13
CA ARG A 43 -0.43 -22.63 -17.91
C ARG A 43 0.50 -22.58 -16.70
N SER A 44 1.05 -21.41 -16.40
CA SER A 44 1.79 -21.13 -15.16
C SER A 44 1.34 -19.76 -14.67
N GLY A 45 1.15 -19.62 -13.36
CA GLY A 45 0.59 -18.41 -12.73
C GLY A 45 1.29 -17.09 -13.15
N PRO A 46 0.71 -15.94 -12.76
CA PRO A 46 1.19 -14.63 -13.19
C PRO A 46 2.68 -14.44 -12.88
N GLN A 47 3.51 -14.33 -13.92
CA GLN A 47 4.91 -13.93 -13.82
C GLN A 47 4.99 -12.39 -13.87
N LEU A 48 5.79 -11.79 -12.98
CA LEU A 48 6.01 -10.35 -12.89
C LEU A 48 7.39 -9.98 -13.44
N MET A 49 7.44 -8.89 -14.20
CA MET A 49 8.65 -8.26 -14.76
C MET A 49 9.32 -7.32 -13.74
N PRO A 50 10.55 -6.81 -13.99
CA PRO A 50 11.30 -5.97 -13.06
C PRO A 50 10.48 -4.80 -12.50
N SER A 51 10.63 -4.59 -11.20
CA SER A 51 10.04 -3.51 -10.43
C SER A 51 10.49 -2.13 -10.94
N THR A 52 9.61 -1.14 -10.94
CA THR A 52 9.84 0.14 -11.64
C THR A 52 9.35 1.30 -10.79
N LEU A 53 10.21 1.96 -10.01
CA LEU A 53 9.75 2.98 -9.05
C LEU A 53 9.75 4.41 -9.62
N SER A 54 8.59 5.00 -9.97
CA SER A 54 8.59 6.32 -10.63
C SER A 54 9.04 7.44 -9.72
N THR A 55 9.58 8.50 -10.29
CA THR A 55 9.69 9.80 -9.65
C THR A 55 9.25 10.84 -10.66
N PRO A 56 8.03 11.42 -10.59
CA PRO A 56 7.67 12.46 -11.52
C PRO A 56 8.48 13.73 -11.24
N GLY A 57 9.62 13.83 -11.91
CA GLY A 57 10.36 15.08 -12.06
C GLY A 57 9.47 16.13 -12.74
N ARG A 58 9.85 17.40 -12.55
CA ARG A 58 9.24 18.58 -13.22
C ARG A 58 9.49 18.61 -14.74
N THR A 59 10.05 17.56 -15.34
CA THR A 59 10.43 17.53 -16.75
C THR A 59 9.21 17.42 -17.67
N GLU A 60 9.22 18.18 -18.76
CA GLU A 60 8.28 18.01 -19.87
C GLU A 60 8.41 16.62 -20.49
N GLY A 61 7.31 16.07 -20.99
CA GLY A 61 7.27 14.76 -21.63
C GLY A 61 6.10 13.89 -21.20
N SER A 62 6.01 12.71 -21.80
CA SER A 62 4.99 11.71 -21.48
C SER A 62 5.01 11.28 -20.00
N PHE A 63 3.90 10.75 -19.49
CA PHE A 63 3.88 10.16 -18.15
C PHE A 63 4.96 9.08 -17.98
N ALA A 64 5.16 8.23 -18.99
CA ALA A 64 6.16 7.16 -18.98
C ALA A 64 7.60 7.66 -18.87
N SER A 65 7.94 8.79 -19.50
CA SER A 65 9.29 9.38 -19.39
C SER A 65 9.57 10.02 -18.03
N ARG A 66 8.54 10.17 -17.19
CA ARG A 66 8.64 10.64 -15.79
C ARG A 66 8.64 9.49 -14.79
N ILE A 67 8.81 8.25 -15.29
CA ILE A 67 8.91 7.04 -14.47
C ILE A 67 10.37 6.62 -14.36
N THR A 68 10.94 6.81 -13.17
CA THR A 68 12.14 6.10 -12.74
C THR A 68 11.82 4.61 -12.58
N LYS A 69 12.80 3.77 -12.89
CA LYS A 69 12.70 2.33 -12.70
C LYS A 69 13.78 1.94 -11.71
N LEU A 70 13.44 1.10 -10.72
CA LEU A 70 14.40 0.65 -9.73
C LEU A 70 14.67 -0.83 -9.94
N GLN A 71 15.89 -1.10 -10.38
CA GLN A 71 16.40 -2.45 -10.49
C GLN A 71 16.79 -2.96 -9.08
N PRO A 72 16.20 -4.07 -8.61
CA PRO A 72 16.70 -4.76 -7.42
C PRO A 72 18.13 -5.20 -7.65
N VAL A 73 18.99 -4.97 -6.65
CA VAL A 73 20.33 -5.54 -6.56
C VAL A 73 20.45 -6.33 -5.25
N ASN A 74 21.31 -7.35 -5.25
CA ASN A 74 21.45 -8.30 -4.13
C ASN A 74 20.15 -9.05 -3.77
N PHE A 75 19.26 -9.21 -4.75
CA PHE A 75 18.01 -9.95 -4.60
C PHE A 75 17.87 -10.94 -5.74
N GLU A 76 17.85 -12.23 -5.43
CA GLU A 76 17.69 -13.27 -6.45
C GLU A 76 16.28 -13.26 -7.06
N GLY A 77 15.26 -12.83 -6.31
CA GLY A 77 13.88 -12.91 -6.78
C GLY A 77 13.33 -14.33 -6.81
N ILE A 78 12.10 -14.47 -7.31
CA ILE A 78 11.37 -15.74 -7.27
C ILE A 78 12.02 -16.81 -8.15
N ASN A 79 12.57 -16.42 -9.32
CA ASN A 79 13.17 -17.34 -10.28
C ASN A 79 14.66 -17.03 -10.57
N GLY A 80 15.35 -16.32 -9.68
CA GLY A 80 16.70 -15.82 -9.99
C GLY A 80 16.71 -14.58 -10.91
N ASP A 81 15.54 -14.01 -11.20
CA ASP A 81 15.32 -12.88 -12.12
C ASP A 81 15.17 -11.53 -11.42
N GLY A 82 15.33 -11.49 -10.08
CA GLY A 82 15.12 -10.31 -9.26
C GLY A 82 13.65 -9.90 -9.11
N THR A 83 12.69 -10.72 -9.53
CA THR A 83 11.26 -10.38 -9.49
C THR A 83 10.60 -10.79 -8.18
N PHE A 84 9.47 -10.14 -7.85
CA PHE A 84 8.69 -10.41 -6.65
C PHE A 84 7.19 -10.27 -6.91
N ASN A 85 6.40 -11.01 -6.13
CA ASN A 85 4.94 -10.99 -6.17
C ASN A 85 4.40 -9.93 -5.22
N LEU A 86 4.49 -8.67 -5.65
CA LEU A 86 4.12 -7.53 -4.82
C LEU A 86 2.62 -7.48 -4.57
N GLN A 87 2.23 -7.44 -3.30
CA GLN A 87 0.86 -7.08 -2.90
C GLN A 87 0.79 -5.67 -2.28
N GLY A 88 1.76 -5.34 -1.44
CA GLY A 88 1.77 -4.09 -0.65
C GLY A 88 3.15 -3.46 -0.62
N LEU A 89 3.17 -2.12 -0.59
CA LEU A 89 4.39 -1.32 -0.49
C LEU A 89 4.19 -0.24 0.57
N ALA A 90 5.21 -0.04 1.40
CA ALA A 90 5.34 1.15 2.23
C ALA A 90 6.75 1.71 2.14
N VAL A 91 6.90 3.00 2.41
CA VAL A 91 8.19 3.67 2.35
C VAL A 91 8.46 4.47 3.61
N LEU A 92 9.64 4.24 4.17
CA LEU A 92 10.23 5.12 5.17
C LEU A 92 11.25 6.02 4.49
N GLU A 93 11.06 7.33 4.64
CA GLU A 93 12.00 8.33 4.16
C GLU A 93 12.92 8.73 5.31
N VAL A 94 14.22 8.56 5.12
CA VAL A 94 15.26 9.21 5.92
C VAL A 94 15.62 10.51 5.21
N PRO A 95 15.28 11.68 5.78
CA PRO A 95 15.39 12.96 5.08
C PRO A 95 16.82 13.30 4.64
N SER A 96 16.90 14.16 3.64
CA SER A 96 18.16 14.74 3.15
C SER A 96 18.94 15.48 4.24
N LYS A 97 20.23 15.71 3.98
CA LYS A 97 21.08 16.61 4.77
C LYS A 97 21.67 17.69 3.85
N PRO A 98 21.53 18.99 4.14
CA PRO A 98 20.64 19.56 5.14
C PRO A 98 19.16 19.24 4.84
N ARG A 99 18.32 19.29 5.88
CA ARG A 99 16.87 19.16 5.73
C ARG A 99 16.32 20.54 5.32
N PRO A 100 15.70 20.70 4.14
CA PRO A 100 15.14 21.99 3.75
C PRO A 100 13.94 22.33 4.63
N SER A 101 13.81 23.59 5.04
CA SER A 101 12.61 24.06 5.73
C SER A 101 11.42 24.05 4.78
N GLU A 102 10.20 23.98 5.32
CA GLU A 102 9.00 24.07 4.50
C GLU A 102 8.91 25.46 3.84
N GLY A 103 8.91 25.49 2.51
CA GLY A 103 8.86 26.72 1.71
C GLY A 103 10.21 27.19 1.15
N ASP A 104 11.33 26.59 1.57
CA ASP A 104 12.65 26.92 1.02
C ASP A 104 12.91 26.19 -0.30
N ASP A 105 13.55 26.87 -1.25
CA ASP A 105 14.11 26.23 -2.44
C ASP A 105 15.26 25.30 -2.04
N LEU A 106 15.38 24.13 -2.70
CA LEU A 106 16.54 23.26 -2.48
C LEU A 106 17.79 23.97 -2.99
N VAL A 107 18.76 24.16 -2.11
CA VAL A 107 20.12 24.43 -2.54
C VAL A 107 20.84 23.08 -2.64
N VAL A 108 21.09 22.65 -3.88
CA VAL A 108 21.90 21.46 -4.17
C VAL A 108 23.35 21.89 -4.32
N ASP A 109 24.10 21.81 -3.24
CA ASP A 109 25.54 22.07 -3.22
C ASP A 109 26.34 20.82 -2.78
N ALA A 110 27.65 20.96 -2.61
CA ALA A 110 28.52 19.85 -2.19
C ALA A 110 28.19 19.25 -0.81
N SER A 111 27.39 19.94 0.01
CA SER A 111 26.93 19.46 1.32
C SER A 111 25.61 18.68 1.23
N TYR A 112 24.91 18.74 0.09
CA TYR A 112 23.62 18.09 -0.09
C TYR A 112 23.75 16.57 -0.23
N GLN A 113 23.08 15.85 0.66
CA GLN A 113 22.86 14.42 0.63
C GLN A 113 21.38 14.16 0.36
N PRO A 114 21.01 13.51 -0.75
CA PRO A 114 19.61 13.23 -1.05
C PRO A 114 18.97 12.30 0.00
N PRO A 115 17.62 12.31 0.12
CA PRO A 115 16.93 11.40 1.03
C PRO A 115 17.23 9.93 0.72
N THR A 116 17.42 9.14 1.76
CA THR A 116 17.45 7.67 1.65
C THR A 116 16.03 7.14 1.84
N LEU A 117 15.61 6.22 1.00
CA LEU A 117 14.30 5.57 1.06
C LEU A 117 14.49 4.10 1.42
N TYR A 118 13.82 3.66 2.48
CA TYR A 118 13.63 2.24 2.78
C TYR A 118 12.27 1.81 2.26
N LEU A 119 12.26 0.81 1.39
CA LEU A 119 11.09 0.28 0.73
C LEU A 119 10.73 -1.05 1.38
N TYR A 120 9.51 -1.16 1.89
CA TYR A 120 8.97 -2.34 2.56
C TYR A 120 7.93 -3.00 1.66
N LEU A 121 8.22 -4.22 1.20
CA LEU A 121 7.44 -4.89 0.18
C LEU A 121 6.85 -6.20 0.72
N ASN A 122 5.53 -6.34 0.65
CA ASN A 122 4.86 -7.63 0.84
C ASN A 122 5.01 -8.47 -0.42
N ASN A 123 5.76 -9.56 -0.31
CA ASN A 123 6.09 -10.45 -1.41
C ASN A 123 5.47 -11.84 -1.19
N HIS A 124 4.45 -12.16 -1.96
CA HIS A 124 3.81 -13.49 -1.91
C HIS A 124 4.54 -14.49 -2.82
N ARG A 125 5.67 -15.01 -2.37
CA ARG A 125 6.44 -15.98 -3.15
C ARG A 125 5.62 -17.26 -3.37
N PRO A 126 5.79 -17.95 -4.51
CA PRO A 126 5.26 -19.28 -4.69
C PRO A 126 5.76 -20.21 -3.57
N PRO A 127 4.90 -21.07 -3.02
CA PRO A 127 5.36 -22.08 -2.08
C PRO A 127 6.24 -23.12 -2.81
N LEU A 128 7.34 -23.51 -2.18
CA LEU A 128 8.24 -24.53 -2.69
C LEU A 128 8.29 -25.71 -1.71
N ASP A 129 8.41 -26.92 -2.25
CA ASP A 129 8.68 -28.12 -1.46
C ASP A 129 10.09 -28.03 -0.86
N PRO A 130 10.25 -28.17 0.47
CA PRO A 130 11.52 -27.91 1.13
C PRO A 130 12.61 -28.95 0.80
N LEU A 131 12.23 -30.14 0.31
CA LEU A 131 13.18 -31.21 -0.02
C LEU A 131 13.61 -31.17 -1.49
N SER A 132 12.65 -30.95 -2.39
CA SER A 132 12.85 -31.01 -3.83
C SER A 132 13.01 -29.65 -4.51
N GLY A 133 12.68 -28.55 -3.81
CA GLY A 133 12.67 -27.19 -4.35
C GLY A 133 11.59 -26.93 -5.41
N LYS A 134 10.68 -27.89 -5.65
CA LYS A 134 9.66 -27.79 -6.69
C LYS A 134 8.49 -26.90 -6.23
N PRO A 135 7.84 -26.14 -7.14
CA PRO A 135 6.63 -25.39 -6.82
C PRO A 135 5.51 -26.28 -6.28
N LEU A 136 4.87 -25.83 -5.21
CA LEU A 136 3.66 -26.41 -4.64
C LEU A 136 2.41 -25.65 -5.12
N ASP A 137 1.25 -26.28 -4.99
CA ASP A 137 -0.03 -25.65 -5.29
C ASP A 137 -0.41 -24.62 -4.20
N PRO A 138 -0.40 -23.31 -4.50
CA PRO A 138 -0.70 -22.27 -3.51
C PRO A 138 -2.14 -22.33 -3.00
N HIS A 139 -3.07 -22.98 -3.71
CA HIS A 139 -4.43 -23.18 -3.21
C HIS A 139 -4.50 -24.23 -2.10
N LYS A 140 -3.51 -25.12 -2.02
CA LYS A 140 -3.45 -26.21 -1.02
C LYS A 140 -2.57 -25.88 0.16
N VAL A 141 -1.48 -25.13 -0.03
CA VAL A 141 -0.51 -24.84 1.04
C VAL A 141 -0.40 -23.35 1.38
N GLY A 142 -0.91 -22.48 0.51
CA GLY A 142 -0.82 -21.03 0.66
C GLY A 142 0.48 -20.46 0.12
N ALA A 143 0.55 -19.14 0.03
CA ALA A 143 1.77 -18.46 -0.39
C ALA A 143 2.90 -18.59 0.66
N ASN A 144 4.14 -18.56 0.18
CA ASN A 144 5.31 -18.35 1.01
C ASN A 144 5.56 -16.84 1.16
N SER A 145 4.67 -16.18 1.90
CA SER A 145 4.67 -14.74 2.09
C SER A 145 5.89 -14.28 2.88
N THR A 146 6.55 -13.25 2.37
CA THR A 146 7.69 -12.59 3.02
C THR A 146 7.51 -11.08 2.98
N ILE A 147 8.28 -10.40 3.83
CA ILE A 147 8.40 -8.93 3.80
C ILE A 147 9.84 -8.60 3.44
N GLU A 148 10.04 -7.91 2.31
CA GLU A 148 11.36 -7.50 1.85
C GLU A 148 11.62 -6.05 2.23
N ILE A 149 12.81 -5.77 2.74
CA ILE A 149 13.31 -4.40 2.89
C ILE A 149 14.34 -4.16 1.79
N PHE A 150 14.14 -3.09 1.02
CA PHE A 150 15.14 -2.53 0.12
C PHE A 150 15.51 -1.12 0.55
N LYS A 151 16.68 -0.66 0.11
CA LYS A 151 17.17 0.70 0.33
C LYS A 151 17.59 1.33 -1.00
N THR A 152 17.31 2.61 -1.18
CA THR A 152 17.75 3.38 -2.34
C THR A 152 17.96 4.85 -1.95
N THR A 153 18.81 5.57 -2.67
CA THR A 153 18.87 7.03 -2.56
C THR A 153 17.95 7.66 -3.60
N LEU A 154 17.22 8.72 -3.22
CA LEU A 154 16.33 9.41 -4.15
C LEU A 154 17.08 9.85 -5.42
N GLY A 155 16.59 9.44 -6.58
CA GLY A 155 17.19 9.72 -7.89
C GLY A 155 18.02 8.57 -8.47
N GLU A 156 18.33 7.56 -7.67
CA GLU A 156 18.99 6.35 -8.17
C GLU A 156 18.03 5.49 -9.00
N LYS A 157 18.62 4.55 -9.76
CA LYS A 157 17.92 3.57 -10.61
C LYS A 157 18.00 2.15 -10.05
N THR A 158 18.53 1.99 -8.85
CA THR A 158 18.75 0.71 -8.18
C THR A 158 18.20 0.76 -6.77
N MET A 159 17.74 -0.38 -6.28
CA MET A 159 17.42 -0.58 -4.87
C MET A 159 18.14 -1.82 -4.34
N GLU A 160 18.91 -1.63 -3.29
CA GLU A 160 19.68 -2.67 -2.64
C GLU A 160 18.80 -3.45 -1.68
N HIS A 161 18.76 -4.78 -1.80
CA HIS A 161 18.09 -5.62 -0.82
C HIS A 161 18.85 -5.57 0.51
N VAL A 162 18.11 -5.25 1.56
CA VAL A 162 18.64 -5.16 2.93
C VAL A 162 18.35 -6.45 3.68
N ARG A 163 17.11 -6.94 3.60
CA ARG A 163 16.67 -8.09 4.40
C ARG A 163 15.36 -8.69 3.89
N THR A 164 15.25 -10.02 3.98
CA THR A 164 13.97 -10.74 3.92
C THR A 164 13.52 -11.10 5.34
N TYR A 165 12.27 -10.77 5.67
CA TYR A 165 11.57 -11.29 6.84
C TYR A 165 10.67 -12.45 6.41
N ALA A 166 10.97 -13.63 6.93
CA ALA A 166 10.18 -14.85 6.78
C ALA A 166 9.98 -15.44 8.18
N ASP A 167 8.74 -15.52 8.62
CA ASP A 167 8.37 -15.96 9.97
C ASP A 167 6.98 -16.61 9.93
N ASP A 168 6.73 -17.59 10.80
CA ASP A 168 5.45 -18.30 10.85
C ASP A 168 4.27 -17.39 11.20
N LEU A 169 4.53 -16.23 11.82
CA LEU A 169 3.53 -15.20 12.11
C LEU A 169 3.19 -14.32 10.90
N ILE A 170 4.00 -14.36 9.83
CA ILE A 170 3.72 -13.69 8.54
C ILE A 170 2.89 -14.65 7.67
N ILE A 171 1.60 -14.76 8.02
CA ILE A 171 0.70 -15.77 7.45
C ILE A 171 0.11 -15.29 6.12
N SER A 172 -0.58 -14.14 6.15
CA SER A 172 -1.14 -13.48 4.97
C SER A 172 -0.98 -11.96 5.13
N PRO A 173 0.28 -11.47 5.09
CA PRO A 173 0.55 -10.06 5.25
C PRO A 173 -0.15 -9.27 4.16
N ASN A 174 -0.89 -8.23 4.51
CA ASN A 174 -1.61 -7.41 3.52
C ASN A 174 -0.92 -6.06 3.28
N ARG A 175 -0.63 -5.30 4.36
CA ARG A 175 0.14 -4.06 4.28
C ARG A 175 1.13 -3.92 5.42
N VAL A 176 2.20 -3.14 5.17
CA VAL A 176 3.27 -2.82 6.13
C VAL A 176 3.21 -1.35 6.48
N ALA A 177 3.58 -1.00 7.72
CA ALA A 177 3.84 0.37 8.15
C ALA A 177 5.20 0.43 8.86
N PRO A 178 6.21 1.11 8.26
CA PRO A 178 7.54 1.23 8.86
C PRO A 178 7.51 2.03 10.17
N ILE A 179 8.32 1.60 11.13
CA ILE A 179 8.62 2.36 12.37
C ILE A 179 10.04 2.93 12.30
N SER A 180 11.01 2.12 11.90
CA SER A 180 12.42 2.47 11.74
C SER A 180 12.98 1.83 10.46
N PRO A 181 14.26 2.03 10.09
CA PRO A 181 14.88 1.32 8.96
C PRO A 181 14.92 -0.22 9.07
N ASP A 182 14.73 -0.76 10.27
CA ASP A 182 14.84 -2.19 10.56
C ASP A 182 13.64 -2.77 11.32
N SER A 183 12.62 -1.96 11.62
CA SER A 183 11.41 -2.40 12.30
C SER A 183 10.13 -1.81 11.70
N PHE A 184 9.06 -2.58 11.76
CA PHE A 184 7.80 -2.26 11.12
C PHE A 184 6.63 -3.03 11.73
N LEU A 185 5.42 -2.55 11.44
CA LEU A 185 4.17 -3.25 11.68
C LEU A 185 3.64 -3.84 10.38
N TRP A 186 2.87 -4.93 10.44
CA TRP A 186 2.08 -5.40 9.29
C TRP A 186 0.73 -5.94 9.76
N THR A 187 -0.22 -5.99 8.84
CA THR A 187 -1.51 -6.64 9.04
C THR A 187 -1.49 -8.05 8.47
N ASN A 188 -2.06 -9.03 9.19
CA ASN A 188 -2.52 -10.27 8.58
C ASN A 188 -4.04 -10.20 8.43
N ASP A 189 -4.51 -10.20 7.19
CA ASP A 189 -5.95 -10.19 6.89
C ASP A 189 -6.63 -11.54 7.21
N HIS A 190 -5.85 -12.61 7.29
CA HIS A 190 -6.27 -13.95 7.71
C HIS A 190 -5.25 -14.57 8.67
N VAL A 191 -5.71 -15.48 9.52
CA VAL A 191 -4.82 -16.26 10.43
C VAL A 191 -4.50 -17.65 9.92
N ARG A 192 -4.95 -17.99 8.71
CA ARG A 192 -4.64 -19.25 8.02
C ARG A 192 -4.45 -18.98 6.54
N LYS A 193 -3.52 -19.72 5.93
CA LYS A 193 -3.15 -19.50 4.53
C LYS A 193 -4.14 -20.08 3.52
N VAL A 194 -4.91 -21.10 3.89
CA VAL A 194 -5.82 -21.83 2.98
C VAL A 194 -7.03 -22.43 3.71
N GLY A 195 -7.97 -22.97 2.93
CA GLY A 195 -9.05 -23.84 3.40
C GLY A 195 -10.17 -23.14 4.17
N PHE A 196 -11.04 -23.94 4.80
CA PHE A 196 -12.20 -23.45 5.55
C PHE A 196 -11.80 -22.49 6.68
N SER A 197 -10.71 -22.77 7.39
CA SER A 197 -10.21 -21.91 8.45
C SER A 197 -9.74 -20.53 7.94
N ARG A 198 -9.25 -20.44 6.69
CA ARG A 198 -9.03 -19.14 6.03
C ARG A 198 -10.36 -18.48 5.73
N ALA A 199 -11.31 -19.19 5.13
CA ALA A 199 -12.62 -18.63 4.78
C ALA A 199 -13.37 -18.03 5.99
N LEU A 200 -13.12 -18.56 7.20
CA LEU A 200 -13.71 -18.03 8.43
C LEU A 200 -13.33 -16.56 8.71
N SER A 201 -12.18 -16.08 8.23
CA SER A 201 -11.76 -14.66 8.36
C SER A 201 -12.70 -13.68 7.64
N TYR A 202 -13.50 -14.14 6.69
CA TYR A 202 -14.55 -13.30 6.08
C TYR A 202 -15.76 -13.08 7.00
N ILE A 203 -15.89 -13.84 8.09
CA ILE A 203 -17.07 -13.86 8.97
C ILE A 203 -16.70 -13.40 10.39
N ILE A 204 -15.54 -13.82 10.90
CA ILE A 204 -15.10 -13.54 12.28
C ILE A 204 -13.94 -12.55 12.34
N ASN A 205 -13.81 -11.92 13.51
CA ASN A 205 -12.67 -11.07 13.87
C ASN A 205 -11.49 -11.91 14.33
N ASN A 206 -10.70 -12.41 13.39
CA ASN A 206 -9.48 -13.15 13.72
C ASN A 206 -8.20 -12.52 13.17
N GLY A 207 -8.27 -11.50 12.33
CA GLY A 207 -7.09 -10.82 11.81
C GLY A 207 -6.30 -10.10 12.90
N ASN A 208 -5.04 -9.80 12.60
CA ASN A 208 -4.10 -9.25 13.57
C ASN A 208 -3.11 -8.27 12.98
N ILE A 209 -2.40 -7.56 13.86
CA ILE A 209 -1.25 -6.71 13.55
C ILE A 209 -0.03 -7.35 14.19
N GLY A 210 1.01 -7.57 13.40
CA GLY A 210 2.32 -7.98 13.88
C GLY A 210 3.34 -6.85 13.91
N TYR A 211 4.42 -7.07 14.66
CA TYR A 211 5.62 -6.25 14.73
C TYR A 211 6.87 -7.10 14.53
N CYS A 212 7.82 -6.61 13.75
CA CYS A 212 9.09 -7.27 13.47
C CYS A 212 10.19 -6.24 13.65
N ASP A 213 11.32 -6.70 14.16
CA ASP A 213 12.58 -5.98 14.19
C ASP A 213 13.74 -6.94 13.89
N SER A 214 14.97 -6.50 14.11
CA SER A 214 16.15 -7.33 13.89
C SER A 214 16.25 -8.60 14.74
N LEU A 215 15.45 -8.74 15.80
CA LEU A 215 15.45 -9.90 16.69
C LEU A 215 14.37 -10.93 16.34
N GLY A 216 13.30 -10.51 15.66
CA GLY A 216 12.23 -11.41 15.23
C GLY A 216 10.87 -10.72 15.18
N CYS A 217 9.82 -11.53 15.12
CA CYS A 217 8.45 -11.08 14.90
C CYS A 217 7.52 -11.50 16.04
N LYS A 218 6.48 -10.69 16.31
CA LYS A 218 5.42 -11.01 17.28
C LYS A 218 4.09 -10.37 16.90
N ILE A 219 2.99 -10.94 17.37
CA ILE A 219 1.66 -10.31 17.27
C ILE A 219 1.51 -9.26 18.37
N VAL A 220 1.02 -8.06 18.01
CA VAL A 220 0.90 -6.90 18.90
C VAL A 220 -0.52 -6.35 19.02
N ALA A 221 -1.44 -6.79 18.15
CA ALA A 221 -2.89 -6.61 18.31
C ALA A 221 -3.62 -7.75 17.57
N ASP A 222 -4.74 -8.22 18.09
CA ASP A 222 -5.54 -9.29 17.48
C ASP A 222 -7.04 -8.95 17.47
N GLN A 223 -7.85 -9.90 17.00
CA GLN A 223 -9.31 -9.79 16.93
C GLN A 223 -9.81 -8.61 16.08
N ILE A 224 -9.09 -8.31 15.01
CA ILE A 224 -9.47 -7.27 14.06
C ILE A 224 -10.22 -7.90 12.88
N GLY A 225 -11.30 -7.27 12.45
CA GLY A 225 -12.12 -7.74 11.34
C GLY A 225 -11.50 -7.47 10.00
N PHE A 226 -10.80 -8.47 9.48
CA PHE A 226 -10.18 -8.43 8.15
C PHE A 226 -9.32 -7.16 7.96
N PRO A 227 -8.27 -6.98 8.79
CA PRO A 227 -7.40 -5.82 8.69
C PRO A 227 -6.63 -5.89 7.38
N ASN A 228 -6.85 -4.90 6.53
CA ASN A 228 -6.28 -4.88 5.20
C ASN A 228 -5.09 -3.90 5.19
N GLY A 229 -5.32 -2.60 4.98
CA GLY A 229 -4.26 -1.61 5.08
C GLY A 229 -3.69 -1.39 6.49
N ILE A 230 -2.55 -0.71 6.56
CA ILE A 230 -2.06 -0.03 7.76
C ILE A 230 -1.23 1.17 7.29
N VAL A 231 -1.38 2.33 7.95
CA VAL A 231 -0.63 3.54 7.59
C VAL A 231 -0.31 4.35 8.83
N ALA A 232 0.88 4.96 8.87
CA ALA A 232 1.18 5.96 9.89
C ALA A 232 0.19 7.14 9.82
N SER A 233 -0.11 7.72 10.98
CA SER A 233 -0.85 8.96 11.09
C SER A 233 0.07 10.18 10.93
N ALA A 234 -0.51 11.37 10.91
CA ALA A 234 0.27 12.61 10.97
C ALA A 234 1.01 12.81 12.31
N LYS A 235 0.54 12.15 13.38
CA LYS A 235 1.20 12.14 14.68
C LYS A 235 2.22 10.99 14.75
N PRO A 236 3.39 11.21 15.37
CA PRO A 236 4.37 10.15 15.64
C PRO A 236 3.73 8.97 16.36
N ASP A 237 4.28 7.79 16.09
CA ASP A 237 3.92 6.54 16.78
C ASP A 237 2.43 6.19 16.74
N GLN A 238 1.67 6.71 15.77
CA GLN A 238 0.26 6.41 15.62
C GLN A 238 -0.02 5.80 14.25
N PHE A 239 -0.86 4.77 14.20
CA PHE A 239 -1.15 4.00 13.00
C PHE A 239 -2.65 3.76 12.83
N TRP A 240 -3.16 4.08 11.65
CA TRP A 240 -4.52 3.76 11.25
C TRP A 240 -4.59 2.39 10.57
N VAL A 241 -5.59 1.61 10.95
CA VAL A 241 -5.89 0.29 10.38
C VAL A 241 -7.38 0.23 10.06
N PRO A 242 -7.77 -0.04 8.81
CA PRO A 242 -9.15 -0.34 8.48
C PRO A 242 -9.48 -1.76 8.93
N ALA A 243 -10.61 -1.91 9.63
CA ALA A 243 -11.22 -3.18 9.92
C ALA A 243 -12.37 -3.39 8.94
N MET A 244 -12.04 -3.90 7.75
CA MET A 244 -12.93 -3.98 6.59
C MET A 244 -14.26 -4.66 6.93
N ARG A 245 -14.22 -5.76 7.70
CA ARG A 245 -15.41 -6.54 8.09
C ARG A 245 -16.29 -5.78 9.07
N GLU A 246 -15.69 -4.92 9.88
CA GLU A 246 -16.40 -4.11 10.88
C GLU A 246 -16.98 -2.80 10.31
N GLY A 247 -16.56 -2.38 9.11
CA GLY A 247 -16.88 -1.06 8.56
C GLY A 247 -16.21 0.08 9.34
N LYS A 248 -15.08 -0.20 10.01
CA LYS A 248 -14.44 0.73 10.95
C LYS A 248 -13.01 1.07 10.59
N LEU A 249 -12.55 2.20 11.11
CA LEU A 249 -11.14 2.58 11.21
C LEU A 249 -10.71 2.53 12.68
N LYS A 250 -9.58 1.88 12.94
CA LYS A 250 -8.96 1.80 14.26
C LYS A 250 -7.67 2.61 14.27
N LEU A 251 -7.49 3.46 15.28
CA LEU A 251 -6.24 4.20 15.51
C LEU A 251 -5.50 3.53 16.67
N PHE A 252 -4.28 3.10 16.42
CA PHE A 252 -3.40 2.55 17.45
C PHE A 252 -2.24 3.50 17.73
N GLU A 253 -1.76 3.47 18.97
CA GLU A 253 -0.50 4.08 19.39
C GLU A 253 0.55 3.00 19.64
N TRP A 254 1.73 3.17 19.07
CA TRP A 254 2.90 2.34 19.28
C TRP A 254 3.63 2.73 20.56
N LYS A 255 3.86 1.74 21.42
CA LYS A 255 4.59 1.87 22.67
C LYS A 255 5.94 1.18 22.51
N SER A 256 6.99 1.97 22.32
CA SER A 256 8.33 1.48 21.99
C SER A 256 9.03 0.79 23.18
N ASP A 257 8.67 1.15 24.41
CA ASP A 257 9.20 0.61 25.67
C ASP A 257 8.93 -0.90 25.83
N ASN A 258 7.71 -1.33 25.47
CA ASN A 258 7.27 -2.73 25.59
C ASN A 258 6.92 -3.37 24.24
N LYS A 259 7.14 -2.64 23.14
CA LYS A 259 6.86 -3.06 21.76
C LYS A 259 5.40 -3.52 21.61
N SER A 260 4.43 -2.68 21.97
CA SER A 260 3.00 -3.00 21.91
C SER A 260 2.17 -1.92 21.22
N LEU A 261 0.92 -2.26 20.87
CA LEU A 261 -0.06 -1.30 20.38
C LEU A 261 -1.16 -1.07 21.42
N VAL A 262 -1.54 0.19 21.59
CA VAL A 262 -2.71 0.60 22.39
C VAL A 262 -3.76 1.15 21.45
N LEU A 263 -4.99 0.63 21.51
CA LEU A 263 -6.11 1.16 20.75
C LEU A 263 -6.54 2.51 21.32
N LEU A 264 -6.52 3.55 20.50
CA LEU A 264 -6.95 4.91 20.85
C LEU A 264 -8.36 5.22 20.37
N GLU A 265 -8.69 4.82 19.14
CA GLU A 265 -9.99 5.12 18.53
C GLU A 265 -10.50 3.91 17.76
N ASP A 266 -11.81 3.70 17.76
CA ASP A 266 -12.53 2.67 16.98
C ASP A 266 -13.80 3.29 16.40
N ILE A 267 -13.74 3.77 15.16
CA ILE A 267 -14.77 4.63 14.56
C ILE A 267 -15.35 4.02 13.29
N TYR A 268 -16.66 4.15 13.08
CA TYR A 268 -17.28 3.78 11.80
C TYR A 268 -16.83 4.72 10.68
N LEU A 269 -16.48 4.16 9.52
CA LEU A 269 -16.20 4.94 8.33
C LEU A 269 -17.51 5.34 7.65
N ASP A 270 -17.83 6.63 7.68
CA ASP A 270 -19.03 7.20 7.05
C ASP A 270 -20.36 6.67 7.66
N GLY A 271 -20.38 6.56 8.99
CA GLY A 271 -21.55 6.18 9.80
C GLY A 271 -21.85 4.68 9.83
N PRO A 272 -22.62 4.15 10.80
CA PRO A 272 -22.96 2.73 10.85
C PRO A 272 -23.83 2.29 9.66
N PRO A 273 -23.65 1.08 9.09
CA PRO A 273 -22.72 0.02 9.52
C PRO A 273 -21.26 0.23 9.08
N GLY A 274 -20.97 1.31 8.35
CA GLY A 274 -19.64 1.69 7.92
C GLY A 274 -19.25 1.12 6.56
N TYR A 275 -18.35 1.82 5.87
CA TYR A 275 -17.78 1.34 4.61
C TYR A 275 -16.63 0.35 4.86
N PRO A 276 -16.57 -0.76 4.10
CA PRO A 276 -15.47 -1.72 4.18
C PRO A 276 -14.23 -1.14 3.49
N ALA A 277 -13.41 -0.43 4.24
CA ALA A 277 -12.14 0.11 3.78
C ALA A 277 -11.11 -1.00 3.55
N ASP A 278 -10.43 -0.92 2.41
CA ASP A 278 -9.33 -1.78 1.98
C ASP A 278 -8.01 -1.15 2.47
N ASN A 279 -7.36 -0.27 1.69
CA ASN A 279 -6.16 0.41 2.15
C ASN A 279 -6.36 1.89 2.47
N LEU A 280 -5.43 2.38 3.30
CA LEU A 280 -5.35 3.77 3.72
C LEU A 280 -4.10 4.44 3.16
N SER A 281 -4.15 5.76 2.98
CA SER A 281 -2.96 6.58 2.73
C SER A 281 -2.99 7.86 3.57
N LEU A 282 -1.81 8.37 3.92
CA LEU A 282 -1.65 9.63 4.64
C LEU A 282 -1.27 10.73 3.65
N ASN A 283 -2.06 11.79 3.62
CA ASN A 283 -1.61 13.06 3.07
C ASN A 283 -0.70 13.73 4.11
N LYS A 284 0.63 13.66 3.90
CA LYS A 284 1.62 14.23 4.83
C LYS A 284 1.50 15.77 4.98
N ARG A 285 0.92 16.48 4.00
CA ARG A 285 0.78 17.94 4.04
C ARG A 285 -0.39 18.36 4.92
N THR A 286 -1.54 17.69 4.78
CA THR A 286 -2.78 18.08 5.48
C THR A 286 -3.02 17.25 6.74
N GLY A 287 -2.35 16.10 6.88
CA GLY A 287 -2.62 15.11 7.90
C GLY A 287 -3.90 14.29 7.66
N ALA A 288 -4.56 14.48 6.52
CA ALA A 288 -5.76 13.72 6.16
C ALA A 288 -5.42 12.26 5.85
N ILE A 289 -6.31 11.35 6.23
CA ILE A 289 -6.26 9.96 5.79
C ILE A 289 -7.21 9.78 4.62
N LEU A 290 -6.74 9.17 3.52
CA LEU A 290 -7.64 8.64 2.51
C LEU A 290 -7.92 7.18 2.82
N ALA A 291 -9.18 6.78 2.77
CA ALA A 291 -9.60 5.38 2.82
C ALA A 291 -10.20 4.99 1.47
N THR A 292 -9.70 3.91 0.88
CA THR A 292 -10.27 3.32 -0.33
C THR A 292 -11.14 2.14 0.06
N SER A 293 -12.43 2.21 -0.24
CA SER A 293 -13.44 1.26 0.22
C SER A 293 -14.02 0.44 -0.92
N VAL A 294 -14.45 -0.78 -0.60
CA VAL A 294 -15.07 -1.73 -1.52
C VAL A 294 -16.57 -1.84 -1.20
N PRO A 295 -17.40 -0.87 -1.62
CA PRO A 295 -18.79 -0.74 -1.18
C PRO A 295 -19.67 -1.97 -1.48
N ASN A 296 -19.30 -2.78 -2.47
CA ASN A 296 -19.94 -4.05 -2.78
C ASN A 296 -18.96 -5.23 -2.68
N ALA A 297 -18.57 -5.58 -1.44
CA ALA A 297 -17.62 -6.66 -1.19
C ALA A 297 -18.05 -8.02 -1.80
N ILE A 298 -19.34 -8.33 -1.82
CA ILE A 298 -19.85 -9.59 -2.41
C ILE A 298 -19.65 -9.60 -3.92
N GLN A 299 -19.95 -8.50 -4.61
CA GLN A 299 -19.69 -8.39 -6.05
C GLN A 299 -18.19 -8.50 -6.35
N SER A 300 -17.34 -7.87 -5.54
CA SER A 300 -15.88 -8.02 -5.69
C SER A 300 -15.43 -9.47 -5.56
N MET A 301 -15.93 -10.19 -4.54
CA MET A 301 -15.61 -11.61 -4.30
C MET A 301 -16.13 -12.55 -5.37
N THR A 302 -17.31 -12.29 -5.94
CA THR A 302 -17.98 -13.21 -6.87
C THR A 302 -17.74 -12.90 -8.35
N ARG A 303 -17.32 -11.67 -8.69
CA ARG A 303 -17.10 -11.24 -10.08
C ARG A 303 -15.68 -10.76 -10.35
N HIS A 304 -15.18 -9.82 -9.56
CA HIS A 304 -13.88 -9.19 -9.82
C HIS A 304 -12.70 -10.11 -9.52
N PHE A 305 -12.61 -10.70 -8.32
CA PHE A 305 -11.48 -11.56 -7.98
C PHE A 305 -11.39 -12.85 -8.82
N PRO A 306 -12.52 -13.48 -9.21
CA PRO A 306 -12.50 -14.61 -10.15
C PRO A 306 -12.09 -14.20 -11.58
N ASN A 307 -12.42 -12.97 -12.00
CA ASN A 307 -12.06 -12.45 -13.31
C ASN A 307 -11.85 -10.93 -13.26
N PHE A 308 -10.59 -10.51 -13.31
CA PHE A 308 -10.19 -9.10 -13.24
C PHE A 308 -10.62 -8.25 -14.43
N ASP A 309 -11.16 -8.85 -15.49
CA ASP A 309 -11.78 -8.10 -16.58
C ASP A 309 -13.11 -7.46 -16.15
N HIS A 310 -13.70 -7.91 -15.04
CA HIS A 310 -14.83 -7.26 -14.39
C HIS A 310 -14.33 -6.33 -13.30
N LEU A 311 -14.52 -5.03 -13.44
CA LEU A 311 -14.21 -4.07 -12.39
C LEU A 311 -15.25 -4.15 -11.25
N ALA A 312 -14.85 -3.64 -10.08
CA ALA A 312 -15.70 -3.53 -8.90
C ALA A 312 -15.95 -2.07 -8.53
N ALA A 313 -17.07 -1.79 -7.87
CA ALA A 313 -17.33 -0.45 -7.33
C ALA A 313 -16.24 -0.05 -6.30
N SER A 314 -15.97 1.25 -6.20
CA SER A 314 -14.96 1.78 -5.27
C SER A 314 -15.39 3.15 -4.76
N THR A 315 -15.16 3.41 -3.47
CA THR A 315 -15.42 4.72 -2.85
C THR A 315 -14.15 5.22 -2.19
N ILE A 316 -13.80 6.49 -2.41
CA ILE A 316 -12.67 7.14 -1.75
C ILE A 316 -13.20 8.12 -0.72
N HIS A 317 -12.86 7.88 0.54
CA HIS A 317 -13.16 8.78 1.65
C HIS A 317 -11.92 9.58 2.04
N ARG A 318 -12.12 10.84 2.41
CA ARG A 318 -11.11 11.67 3.08
C ARG A 318 -11.53 11.89 4.52
N ILE A 319 -10.66 11.56 5.46
CA ILE A 319 -10.87 11.67 6.88
C ILE A 319 -9.95 12.76 7.42
N THR A 320 -10.54 13.76 8.08
CA THR A 320 -9.81 14.88 8.70
C THR A 320 -10.23 15.05 10.16
N ARG A 321 -9.36 15.63 10.98
CA ARG A 321 -9.71 15.95 12.37
C ARG A 321 -10.63 17.17 12.38
N ASN A 322 -11.76 17.07 13.06
CA ASN A 322 -12.69 18.18 13.22
C ASN A 322 -12.22 19.10 14.36
N VAL A 323 -11.48 20.17 14.02
CA VAL A 323 -11.01 21.18 14.98
C VAL A 323 -12.22 22.03 15.41
N GLY A 324 -12.84 21.65 16.55
CA GLY A 324 -14.10 22.22 17.06
C GLY A 324 -15.17 21.17 17.34
N GLY A 325 -14.98 19.94 16.87
CA GLY A 325 -15.91 18.82 17.03
C GLY A 325 -15.98 18.21 18.43
N GLU A 326 -15.15 18.65 19.37
CA GLU A 326 -15.20 18.22 20.78
C GLU A 326 -16.51 18.64 21.46
N ILE A 327 -17.13 19.74 21.01
CA ILE A 327 -18.41 20.26 21.52
C ILE A 327 -19.60 19.48 20.94
N SER A 328 -19.47 18.94 19.72
CA SER A 328 -20.52 18.17 19.03
C SER A 328 -20.36 16.65 19.17
N GLY A 329 -19.28 16.18 19.80
CA GLY A 329 -18.91 14.76 19.87
C GLY A 329 -18.36 14.17 18.56
N LYS A 330 -18.36 14.91 17.45
CA LYS A 330 -17.86 14.45 16.14
C LYS A 330 -16.37 14.77 15.98
N LYS A 331 -15.49 13.90 16.46
CA LYS A 331 -14.01 14.06 16.41
C LYS A 331 -13.42 14.15 14.99
N TYR A 332 -14.04 13.51 14.02
CA TYR A 332 -13.55 13.39 12.64
C TYR A 332 -14.59 13.85 11.64
N ASP A 333 -14.15 14.59 10.62
CA ASP A 333 -14.95 14.81 9.43
C ASP A 333 -14.57 13.79 8.34
N MET A 334 -15.57 13.27 7.66
CA MET A 334 -15.43 12.19 6.68
C MET A 334 -16.17 12.61 5.42
N GLU A 335 -15.43 12.82 4.34
CA GLU A 335 -15.95 13.25 3.04
C GLU A 335 -15.84 12.11 2.04
N LYS A 336 -16.91 11.79 1.31
CA LYS A 336 -16.83 10.97 0.10
C LYS A 336 -16.33 11.81 -1.06
N VAL A 337 -15.07 11.61 -1.44
CA VAL A 337 -14.39 12.41 -2.47
C VAL A 337 -14.70 11.91 -3.87
N LEU A 338 -14.69 10.59 -4.06
CA LEU A 338 -14.94 9.94 -5.35
C LEU A 338 -15.72 8.64 -5.15
N GLU A 339 -16.64 8.36 -6.07
CA GLU A 339 -17.38 7.10 -6.14
C GLU A 339 -17.37 6.59 -7.59
N PHE A 340 -17.13 5.29 -7.72
CA PHE A 340 -17.07 4.58 -8.99
C PHE A 340 -18.01 3.38 -8.94
N ASP A 341 -18.80 3.17 -9.99
CA ASP A 341 -19.75 2.08 -10.11
C ASP A 341 -19.11 0.76 -10.60
N GLY A 342 -17.86 0.80 -11.06
CA GLY A 342 -17.15 -0.36 -11.58
C GLY A 342 -17.52 -0.70 -13.03
N VAL A 343 -18.04 0.25 -13.82
CA VAL A 343 -18.29 0.04 -15.26
C VAL A 343 -17.05 0.37 -16.08
N ASP A 344 -16.64 1.64 -16.10
CA ASP A 344 -15.46 2.09 -16.86
C ASP A 344 -14.21 2.21 -15.98
N PHE A 345 -14.42 2.54 -14.71
CA PHE A 345 -13.41 2.78 -13.70
C PHE A 345 -13.84 2.13 -12.39
N GLY A 346 -12.88 1.59 -11.65
CA GLY A 346 -13.15 0.89 -10.40
C GLY A 346 -12.07 -0.12 -10.08
N ALA A 347 -12.40 -1.04 -9.17
CA ALA A 347 -11.47 -1.99 -8.55
C ALA A 347 -10.26 -1.28 -7.91
N TYR A 348 -10.47 -0.07 -7.38
CA TYR A 348 -9.44 0.63 -6.63
C TYR A 348 -9.40 0.08 -5.21
N SER A 349 -8.20 -0.25 -4.75
CA SER A 349 -7.93 -0.66 -3.36
C SER A 349 -7.02 0.35 -2.66
N SER A 350 -6.54 1.37 -3.36
CA SER A 350 -5.70 2.43 -2.82
C SER A 350 -5.91 3.74 -3.59
N ALA A 351 -5.86 4.84 -2.85
CA ALA A 351 -5.91 6.20 -3.36
C ALA A 351 -4.86 7.04 -2.64
N VAL A 352 -4.15 7.91 -3.37
CA VAL A 352 -3.14 8.80 -2.79
C VAL A 352 -3.31 10.21 -3.30
N GLU A 353 -3.28 11.15 -2.36
CA GLU A 353 -3.39 12.57 -2.62
C GLU A 353 -2.01 13.21 -2.82
N ASP A 354 -1.81 13.87 -3.97
CA ASP A 354 -0.68 14.77 -4.23
C ASP A 354 -1.21 16.21 -4.25
N SER A 355 -1.20 16.84 -3.08
CA SER A 355 -1.66 18.22 -2.92
C SER A 355 -0.79 19.23 -3.68
N ASP A 356 0.49 18.93 -3.92
CA ASP A 356 1.42 19.86 -4.58
C ASP A 356 1.10 19.95 -6.08
N ARG A 357 0.79 18.80 -6.69
CA ARG A 357 0.38 18.75 -8.11
C ARG A 357 -1.13 18.86 -8.32
N LYS A 358 -1.90 18.95 -7.23
CA LYS A 358 -3.36 18.87 -7.24
C LYS A 358 -3.85 17.62 -7.99
N LYS A 359 -3.25 16.46 -7.72
CA LYS A 359 -3.63 15.18 -8.34
C LYS A 359 -4.05 14.16 -7.29
N MET A 360 -4.96 13.27 -7.66
CA MET A 360 -5.27 12.05 -6.91
C MET A 360 -4.96 10.83 -7.78
N TRP A 361 -4.23 9.88 -7.20
CA TRP A 361 -3.79 8.65 -7.87
C TRP A 361 -4.60 7.48 -7.34
N LEU A 362 -5.21 6.72 -8.23
CA LEU A 362 -6.09 5.59 -7.90
C LEU A 362 -5.57 4.32 -8.58
N PHE A 363 -5.50 3.24 -7.82
CA PHE A 363 -5.03 1.95 -8.28
C PHE A 363 -5.59 0.84 -7.39
N GLY A 364 -5.57 -0.41 -7.87
CA GLY A 364 -5.99 -1.52 -7.05
C GLY A 364 -5.71 -2.89 -7.63
N VAL A 365 -6.07 -3.92 -6.85
CA VAL A 365 -5.81 -5.32 -7.18
C VAL A 365 -6.53 -5.68 -8.47
N GLY A 366 -5.81 -6.26 -9.43
CA GLY A 366 -6.40 -6.66 -10.71
C GLY A 366 -6.83 -5.50 -11.62
N CYS A 367 -6.72 -4.24 -11.19
CA CYS A 367 -7.02 -3.08 -12.02
C CYS A 367 -5.94 -2.93 -13.09
N PRO A 368 -6.28 -2.89 -14.40
CA PRO A 368 -5.30 -2.83 -15.47
C PRO A 368 -4.71 -1.42 -15.69
N LEU A 369 -5.19 -0.43 -14.94
CA LEU A 369 -4.91 0.98 -15.17
C LEU A 369 -4.56 1.68 -13.86
N ILE A 370 -3.82 2.77 -13.98
CA ILE A 370 -3.71 3.79 -12.94
C ILE A 370 -4.58 4.95 -13.39
N THR A 371 -5.47 5.40 -12.52
CA THR A 371 -6.31 6.56 -12.81
C THR A 371 -5.77 7.77 -12.07
N VAL A 372 -5.67 8.89 -12.79
CA VAL A 372 -5.19 10.16 -12.25
C VAL A 372 -6.32 11.17 -12.37
N CYS A 373 -6.76 11.70 -11.24
CA CYS A 373 -7.81 12.71 -11.18
C CYS A 373 -7.21 14.09 -10.84
N ASP A 374 -7.74 15.14 -11.49
CA ASP A 374 -7.50 16.51 -11.06
C ASP A 374 -8.26 16.81 -9.77
N MET A 375 -7.57 17.43 -8.83
CA MET A 375 -8.15 17.98 -7.62
C MET A 375 -8.38 19.49 -7.77
N PRO A 376 -9.43 20.04 -7.13
CA PRO A 376 -9.74 21.47 -7.19
C PRO A 376 -8.59 22.40 -6.74
#